data_AF-A0A0Q5D376-F1
#
_entry.id   AF-A0A0Q5D376-F1
#
_cell.length_a   1.000
_cell.length_b   1.000
_cell.length_c   1.000
_cell.angle_alpha   90.00
_cell.angle_beta   90.00
_cell.angle_gamma   90.00
#
_symmetry.space_group_name_H-M   'P 1'
#
loop_
_entity.id
_entity.type
_entity.pdbx_description
1 polymer ?
#
loop_
_entity_poly.entity_id
_entity_poly.type
_entity_poly.pdbx_seq_one_letter_code
_entity_poly.pdbx_strand_id
1 'polypeptide(L)'
;MGVKVSIDVQAEVQWLNPEGEKSDGTPVTVKPGDAIGEYKTMAKVGYGASASAGAGIKGAFKIGIEKGNFVIKAKVGACWGLGGEGSFSGEVGYETIGEFFKFVSYQLKRADFHKIGDFIEKEAYDYYCQIYYLVVAKGKELKGYVNQIGEKITQEYEDFKDTLDEAIEAGAQEVEGFLNRLNTELNKKTSSWFSYSPPEVVGQIQRQLAMVALSANSTFNERAPRLMAMSLGAPQTLNQLSTIAERMTAQMGDKQSASQGFAMIRQSLSGSIYATDLEATEQRLASAQPMSSKPFIWNHEPEFVAARLSIEDAMYT
;
A
#
# COMPACT_ATOMS: atom_id res chain seq x y z
N MET A 1 -5.47 -16.27 1.09
CA MET A 1 -6.26 -15.48 0.12
C MET A 1 -6.36 -16.25 -1.18
N GLY A 2 -7.57 -16.47 -1.68
CA GLY A 2 -7.82 -17.07 -2.99
C GLY A 2 -8.02 -16.01 -4.07
N VAL A 3 -7.46 -16.26 -5.26
CA VAL A 3 -7.80 -15.54 -6.48
C VAL A 3 -8.73 -16.46 -7.27
N LYS A 4 -9.92 -15.95 -7.64
CA LYS A 4 -10.90 -16.68 -8.44
C LYS A 4 -11.15 -15.94 -9.74
N VAL A 5 -11.49 -16.69 -10.78
CA VAL A 5 -11.95 -16.16 -12.05
C VAL A 5 -13.34 -16.72 -12.32
N SER A 6 -14.33 -15.86 -12.50
CA SER A 6 -15.69 -16.24 -12.86
C SER A 6 -15.90 -16.12 -14.37
N ILE A 7 -16.40 -17.18 -15.00
CA ILE A 7 -16.87 -17.15 -16.40
C ILE A 7 -18.36 -16.87 -16.34
N ASP A 8 -18.73 -15.60 -16.34
CA ASP A 8 -20.13 -15.18 -16.45
C ASP A 8 -20.22 -14.10 -17.52
N VAL A 9 -20.11 -14.49 -18.80
CA VAL A 9 -20.15 -13.64 -20.03
C VAL A 9 -19.09 -12.49 -20.10
N GLN A 10 -18.45 -12.13 -19.00
CA GLN A 10 -17.32 -11.23 -18.83
C GLN A 10 -16.32 -11.98 -17.94
N ALA A 11 -15.18 -12.41 -18.46
CA ALA A 11 -14.18 -13.02 -17.61
C ALA A 11 -13.63 -11.94 -16.67
N GLU A 12 -13.66 -12.19 -15.37
CA GLU A 12 -13.23 -11.23 -14.35
C GLU A 12 -12.20 -11.87 -13.42
N VAL A 13 -11.24 -11.06 -12.96
CA VAL A 13 -10.27 -11.45 -11.94
C VAL A 13 -10.74 -10.93 -10.61
N GLN A 14 -11.00 -11.84 -9.69
CA GLN A 14 -11.51 -11.53 -8.37
C GLN A 14 -10.53 -11.98 -7.30
N TRP A 15 -10.46 -11.23 -6.21
CA TRP A 15 -9.71 -11.61 -5.02
C TRP A 15 -10.66 -11.70 -3.82
N LEU A 16 -10.37 -12.63 -2.92
CA LEU A 16 -11.08 -12.70 -1.64
C LEU A 16 -10.59 -11.56 -0.74
N ASN A 17 -11.35 -10.47 -0.69
CA ASN A 17 -11.03 -9.32 0.13
C ASN A 17 -11.24 -9.68 1.62
N PRO A 18 -10.20 -9.64 2.47
CA PRO A 18 -10.30 -10.07 3.87
C PRO A 18 -11.05 -9.05 4.75
N GLU A 19 -11.39 -7.88 4.22
CA GLU A 19 -12.13 -6.82 4.91
C GLU A 19 -13.66 -6.95 4.75
N GLY A 20 -14.12 -7.85 3.88
CA GLY A 20 -15.54 -8.13 3.65
C GLY A 20 -16.30 -7.09 2.83
N GLU A 21 -17.63 -7.18 2.85
CA GLU A 21 -18.49 -6.22 2.17
C GLU A 21 -18.64 -4.95 3.00
N LYS A 22 -18.07 -3.86 2.46
CA LYS A 22 -17.96 -2.50 3.00
C LYS A 22 -16.64 -2.22 3.74
N SER A 23 -15.75 -1.53 3.04
CA SER A 23 -14.78 -0.64 3.67
C SER A 23 -15.48 0.70 3.95
N ASP A 24 -16.57 0.70 4.73
CA ASP A 24 -17.34 1.91 5.11
C ASP A 24 -17.10 2.33 6.57
N GLY A 25 -16.20 1.65 7.28
CA GLY A 25 -15.90 1.95 8.67
C GLY A 25 -16.59 1.07 9.70
N THR A 26 -17.50 0.17 9.30
CA THR A 26 -18.18 -0.72 10.24
C THR A 26 -17.42 -2.04 10.37
N PRO A 27 -17.01 -2.47 11.58
CA PRO A 27 -16.48 -3.81 11.79
C PRO A 27 -17.52 -4.84 11.34
N VAL A 28 -17.18 -5.68 10.36
CA VAL A 28 -18.05 -6.77 9.94
C VAL A 28 -18.13 -7.76 11.10
N THR A 29 -19.29 -7.84 11.76
CA THR A 29 -19.53 -8.83 12.82
C THR A 29 -19.84 -10.16 12.15
N VAL A 30 -18.83 -11.00 12.02
CA VAL A 30 -18.95 -12.30 11.34
C VAL A 30 -19.10 -13.38 12.40
N LYS A 31 -20.07 -14.28 12.23
CA LYS A 31 -20.23 -15.39 13.17
C LYS A 31 -18.98 -16.30 13.08
N PRO A 32 -18.54 -16.90 14.19
CA PRO A 32 -17.47 -17.88 14.16
C PRO A 32 -17.81 -19.00 13.15
N GLY A 33 -17.01 -19.13 12.09
CA GLY A 33 -17.20 -20.12 11.02
C GLY A 33 -17.66 -19.57 9.67
N ASP A 34 -18.13 -18.31 9.61
CA ASP A 34 -18.51 -17.66 8.35
C ASP A 34 -17.30 -16.94 7.72
N ALA A 35 -17.17 -17.01 6.39
CA ALA A 35 -16.12 -16.30 5.68
C ALA A 35 -16.37 -14.78 5.74
N ILE A 36 -15.42 -14.04 6.32
CA ILE A 36 -15.45 -12.57 6.41
C ILE A 36 -15.34 -11.91 5.02
N GLY A 37 -14.78 -12.62 4.04
CA GLY A 37 -14.41 -12.05 2.75
C GLY A 37 -15.38 -12.37 1.62
N GLU A 38 -15.58 -11.36 0.76
CA GLU A 38 -16.23 -11.53 -0.53
C GLU A 38 -15.23 -11.47 -1.66
N TYR A 39 -15.55 -12.15 -2.77
CA TYR A 39 -14.81 -12.00 -4.00
C TYR A 39 -15.13 -10.63 -4.63
N LYS A 40 -14.13 -9.75 -4.67
CA LYS A 40 -14.23 -8.44 -5.32
C LYS A 40 -13.44 -8.43 -6.61
N THR A 41 -14.00 -7.82 -7.65
CA THR A 41 -13.38 -7.73 -8.97
C THR A 41 -12.25 -6.70 -8.96
N MET A 42 -11.05 -7.13 -9.33
CA MET A 42 -9.84 -6.29 -9.41
C MET A 42 -9.35 -6.06 -10.84
N ALA A 43 -9.79 -6.87 -11.80
CA ALA A 43 -9.54 -6.64 -13.22
C ALA A 43 -10.64 -7.30 -14.08
N LYS A 44 -10.89 -6.76 -15.27
CA LYS A 44 -11.85 -7.32 -16.24
C LYS A 44 -11.13 -7.71 -17.52
N VAL A 45 -11.52 -8.85 -18.09
CA VAL A 45 -11.02 -9.32 -19.38
C VAL A 45 -11.72 -8.50 -20.47
N GLY A 46 -11.01 -7.53 -21.06
CA GLY A 46 -11.55 -6.69 -22.14
C GLY A 46 -11.48 -7.35 -23.53
N TYR A 47 -12.05 -6.69 -24.55
CA TYR A 47 -12.02 -7.10 -25.97
C TYR A 47 -10.62 -7.25 -26.60
N GLY A 48 -9.56 -6.88 -25.88
CA GLY A 48 -8.15 -7.04 -26.29
C GLY A 48 -7.39 -8.14 -25.55
N ALA A 49 -8.06 -8.89 -24.66
CA ALA A 49 -7.44 -9.98 -23.93
C ALA A 49 -7.14 -11.14 -24.88
N SER A 50 -5.86 -11.29 -25.21
CA SER A 50 -5.39 -12.50 -25.85
C SER A 50 -5.27 -13.59 -24.79
N ALA A 51 -5.88 -14.75 -25.05
CA ALA A 51 -5.41 -16.00 -24.47
C ALA A 51 -3.97 -16.20 -24.98
N SER A 52 -3.00 -15.63 -24.27
CA SER A 52 -1.60 -15.80 -24.63
C SER A 52 -1.15 -17.16 -24.14
N ALA A 53 -0.50 -17.92 -25.02
CA ALA A 53 0.09 -19.20 -24.67
C ALA A 53 1.34 -18.97 -23.81
N GLY A 54 1.19 -19.08 -22.48
CA GLY A 54 2.09 -19.78 -21.56
C GLY A 54 3.58 -19.37 -21.46
N ALA A 55 4.08 -18.35 -22.15
CA ALA A 55 5.48 -17.98 -22.06
C ALA A 55 5.73 -17.01 -20.88
N GLY A 56 6.24 -17.54 -19.75
CA GLY A 56 7.03 -16.74 -18.81
C GLY A 56 6.38 -16.33 -17.48
N ILE A 57 5.13 -16.71 -17.18
CA ILE A 57 4.56 -16.46 -15.84
C ILE A 57 5.22 -17.44 -14.84
N LYS A 58 6.11 -16.93 -13.98
CA LYS A 58 6.54 -17.63 -12.76
C LYS A 58 5.46 -17.45 -11.69
N GLY A 59 4.98 -18.53 -11.09
CA GLY A 59 3.89 -18.49 -10.10
C GLY A 59 2.47 -18.48 -10.70
N ALA A 60 1.50 -18.07 -9.87
CA ALA A 60 0.07 -18.10 -10.19
C ALA A 60 -0.39 -16.91 -11.06
N PHE A 61 0.20 -15.73 -10.87
CA PHE A 61 -0.09 -14.52 -11.63
C PHE A 61 1.12 -13.57 -11.67
N LYS A 62 1.07 -12.61 -12.59
CA LYS A 62 2.03 -11.52 -12.76
C LYS A 62 1.29 -10.22 -13.08
N ILE A 63 1.73 -9.11 -12.51
CA ILE A 63 1.21 -7.76 -12.76
C ILE A 63 2.22 -7.00 -13.61
N GLY A 64 1.75 -6.39 -14.69
CA GLY A 64 2.53 -5.52 -15.57
C GLY A 64 1.70 -4.32 -16.03
N ILE A 65 2.19 -3.65 -17.07
CA ILE A 65 1.49 -2.51 -17.71
C ILE A 65 1.30 -2.79 -19.19
N GLU A 66 0.10 -2.53 -19.70
CA GLU A 66 -0.18 -2.54 -21.13
C GLU A 66 -1.12 -1.37 -21.47
N LYS A 67 -0.80 -0.64 -22.54
CA LYS A 67 -1.65 0.45 -23.08
C LYS A 67 -2.08 1.51 -22.04
N GLY A 68 -1.22 1.77 -21.05
CA GLY A 68 -1.49 2.76 -20.00
C GLY A 68 -2.34 2.26 -18.83
N ASN A 69 -2.54 0.94 -18.70
CA ASN A 69 -3.26 0.32 -17.60
C ASN A 69 -2.44 -0.77 -16.92
N PHE A 70 -2.71 -1.00 -15.63
CA PHE A 70 -2.26 -2.21 -14.96
C PHE A 70 -2.97 -3.42 -15.55
N VAL A 71 -2.22 -4.48 -15.79
CA VAL A 71 -2.73 -5.75 -16.31
C VAL A 71 -2.30 -6.90 -15.41
N ILE A 72 -3.27 -7.72 -15.03
CA ILE A 72 -3.05 -8.95 -14.28
C ILE A 72 -3.07 -10.12 -15.27
N LYS A 73 -1.94 -10.80 -15.43
CA LYS A 73 -1.79 -12.03 -16.21
C LYS A 73 -1.78 -13.21 -15.25
N ALA A 74 -2.68 -14.17 -15.41
CA ALA A 74 -2.76 -15.32 -14.49
C ALA A 74 -2.88 -16.65 -15.23
N LYS A 75 -2.35 -17.72 -14.60
CA LYS A 75 -2.46 -19.08 -15.12
C LYS A 75 -3.83 -19.66 -14.84
N VAL A 76 -4.45 -20.22 -15.87
CA VAL A 76 -5.78 -20.85 -15.81
C VAL A 76 -5.80 -21.96 -14.76
N GLY A 77 -4.80 -22.85 -14.77
CA GLY A 77 -4.69 -23.94 -13.79
C GLY A 77 -4.57 -23.46 -12.33
N ALA A 78 -3.99 -22.29 -12.09
CA ALA A 78 -3.87 -21.72 -10.75
C ALA A 78 -5.17 -21.03 -10.26
N CYS A 79 -5.99 -20.52 -11.18
CA CYS A 79 -7.25 -19.84 -10.85
C CYS A 79 -8.47 -20.77 -10.83
N TRP A 80 -8.45 -21.87 -11.59
CA TRP A 80 -9.58 -22.80 -11.70
C TRP A 80 -9.34 -24.17 -11.08
N GLY A 81 -8.10 -24.52 -10.71
CA GLY A 81 -7.78 -25.85 -10.14
C GLY A 81 -8.01 -27.01 -11.11
N LEU A 82 -8.35 -26.73 -12.37
CA LEU A 82 -8.70 -27.72 -13.40
C LEU A 82 -7.47 -28.31 -14.12
N GLY A 83 -6.25 -28.00 -13.67
CA GLY A 83 -5.03 -28.50 -14.31
C GLY A 83 -4.85 -28.07 -15.78
N GLY A 84 -5.64 -27.11 -16.26
CA GLY A 84 -5.61 -26.65 -17.64
C GLY A 84 -4.38 -25.80 -17.95
N GLU A 85 -3.73 -26.08 -19.07
CA GLU A 85 -2.68 -25.25 -19.64
C GLU A 85 -3.30 -24.01 -20.30
N GLY A 86 -2.86 -22.83 -19.87
CA GLY A 86 -3.33 -21.56 -20.42
C GLY A 86 -3.09 -20.39 -19.48
N SER A 87 -3.12 -19.19 -20.03
CA SER A 87 -3.16 -17.95 -19.26
C SER A 87 -4.19 -17.00 -19.83
N PHE A 88 -4.74 -16.16 -18.97
CA PHE A 88 -5.62 -15.07 -19.36
C PHE A 88 -5.08 -13.77 -18.77
N SER A 89 -5.48 -12.64 -19.35
CA SER A 89 -5.13 -11.30 -18.86
C SER A 89 -6.40 -10.48 -18.59
N GLY A 90 -6.40 -9.79 -17.45
CA GLY A 90 -7.43 -8.82 -17.08
C GLY A 90 -6.82 -7.44 -16.95
N GLU A 91 -7.54 -6.43 -17.44
CA GLU A 91 -7.18 -5.02 -17.35
C GLU A 91 -7.82 -4.38 -16.13
N VAL A 92 -7.07 -3.54 -15.42
CA VAL A 92 -7.55 -2.78 -14.27
C VAL A 92 -8.16 -1.47 -14.76
N GLY A 93 -9.48 -1.36 -14.66
CA GLY A 93 -10.24 -0.19 -15.07
C GLY A 93 -10.68 0.72 -13.91
N TYR A 94 -11.52 1.71 -14.25
CA TYR A 94 -12.02 2.75 -13.35
C TYR A 94 -12.72 2.18 -12.09
N GLU A 95 -13.52 1.13 -12.24
CA GLU A 95 -14.22 0.52 -11.11
C GLU A 95 -13.39 -0.50 -10.32
N THR A 96 -12.26 -0.95 -10.85
CA THR A 96 -11.47 -2.04 -10.26
C THR A 96 -10.15 -1.58 -9.66
N ILE A 97 -9.65 -0.39 -10.02
CA ILE A 97 -8.33 0.12 -9.58
C ILE A 97 -8.20 0.22 -8.05
N GLY A 98 -9.27 0.57 -7.34
CA GLY A 98 -9.24 0.64 -5.88
C GLY A 98 -9.02 -0.72 -5.22
N GLU A 99 -9.74 -1.74 -5.69
CA GLU A 99 -9.59 -3.12 -5.19
C GLU A 99 -8.27 -3.74 -5.63
N PHE A 100 -7.80 -3.42 -6.84
CA PHE A 100 -6.46 -3.80 -7.30
C PHE A 100 -5.35 -3.23 -6.41
N PHE A 101 -5.42 -1.94 -6.04
CA PHE A 101 -4.40 -1.30 -5.19
C PHE A 101 -4.32 -1.97 -3.82
N LYS A 102 -5.48 -2.21 -3.19
CA LYS A 102 -5.57 -2.98 -1.93
C LYS A 102 -5.00 -4.38 -2.08
N PHE A 103 -5.36 -5.10 -3.14
CA PHE A 103 -4.85 -6.43 -3.42
C PHE A 103 -3.32 -6.45 -3.46
N VAL A 104 -2.70 -5.51 -4.19
CA VAL A 104 -1.24 -5.40 -4.25
C VAL A 104 -0.65 -5.16 -2.86
N SER A 105 -1.21 -4.25 -2.06
CA SER A 105 -0.77 -4.00 -0.68
C SER A 105 -0.82 -5.27 0.19
N TYR A 106 -1.88 -6.07 0.06
CA TYR A 106 -1.99 -7.34 0.77
C TYR A 106 -0.97 -8.37 0.31
N GLN A 107 -0.65 -8.44 -0.99
CA GLN A 107 0.40 -9.33 -1.48
C GLN A 107 1.79 -8.90 -1.02
N LEU A 108 2.07 -7.58 -1.02
CA LEU A 108 3.31 -7.03 -0.46
C LEU A 108 3.45 -7.40 1.02
N LYS A 109 2.38 -7.22 1.81
CA LYS A 109 2.34 -7.60 3.22
C LYS A 109 2.61 -9.10 3.42
N ARG A 110 1.99 -9.97 2.62
CA ARG A 110 2.20 -11.43 2.71
C ARG A 110 3.61 -11.85 2.33
N ALA A 111 4.23 -11.15 1.39
CA ALA A 111 5.61 -11.36 1.02
C ALA A 111 6.60 -10.70 2.01
N ASP A 112 6.09 -10.07 3.08
CA ASP A 112 6.85 -9.24 4.03
C ASP A 112 7.78 -8.25 3.30
N PHE A 113 7.25 -7.66 2.22
CA PHE A 113 7.92 -6.71 1.32
C PHE A 113 9.22 -7.26 0.68
N HIS A 114 9.41 -8.57 0.70
CA HIS A 114 10.44 -9.28 -0.05
C HIS A 114 9.85 -9.84 -1.35
N LYS A 115 10.71 -10.19 -2.31
CA LYS A 115 10.32 -10.91 -3.53
C LYS A 115 9.19 -10.25 -4.32
N ILE A 116 9.09 -8.92 -4.26
CA ILE A 116 8.08 -8.12 -4.98
C ILE A 116 8.11 -8.44 -6.48
N GLY A 117 9.32 -8.60 -7.02
CA GLY A 117 9.59 -8.99 -8.40
C GLY A 117 9.07 -10.38 -8.81
N ASP A 118 8.53 -11.20 -7.89
CA ASP A 118 7.91 -12.48 -8.26
C ASP A 118 6.52 -12.25 -8.86
N PHE A 119 5.73 -11.31 -8.35
CA PHE A 119 4.32 -11.13 -8.74
C PHE A 119 3.99 -9.79 -9.40
N ILE A 120 4.85 -8.78 -9.32
CA ILE A 120 4.70 -7.50 -10.04
C ILE A 120 5.99 -7.17 -10.79
N GLU A 121 5.89 -6.60 -11.98
CA GLU A 121 7.03 -6.09 -12.75
C GLU A 121 7.57 -4.81 -12.10
N LYS A 122 8.88 -4.56 -12.20
CA LYS A 122 9.50 -3.40 -11.54
C LYS A 122 8.85 -2.09 -11.97
N GLU A 123 8.67 -1.90 -13.27
CA GLU A 123 8.03 -0.69 -13.82
C GLU A 123 6.61 -0.50 -13.27
N ALA A 124 5.80 -1.57 -13.24
CA ALA A 124 4.48 -1.53 -12.64
C ALA A 124 4.52 -1.18 -11.14
N TYR A 125 5.51 -1.69 -10.40
CA TYR A 125 5.71 -1.34 -9.01
C TYR A 125 6.11 0.12 -8.80
N ASP A 126 6.97 0.66 -9.66
CA ASP A 126 7.41 2.06 -9.60
C ASP A 126 6.20 2.99 -9.80
N TYR A 127 5.38 2.78 -10.84
CA TYR A 127 4.14 3.55 -11.05
C TYR A 127 3.13 3.36 -9.92
N TYR A 128 3.00 2.14 -9.38
CA TYR A 128 2.15 1.89 -8.23
C TYR A 128 2.55 2.75 -7.02
N CYS A 129 3.85 2.86 -6.73
CA CYS A 129 4.36 3.72 -5.66
C CYS A 129 4.12 5.21 -5.95
N GLN A 130 4.41 5.69 -7.17
CA GLN A 130 4.21 7.09 -7.57
C GLN A 130 2.73 7.50 -7.45
N ILE A 131 1.82 6.65 -7.93
CA ILE A 131 0.38 6.89 -7.84
C ILE A 131 -0.07 6.91 -6.37
N TYR A 132 0.38 5.96 -5.53
CA TYR A 132 0.06 5.97 -4.10
C TYR A 132 0.52 7.27 -3.43
N TYR A 133 1.74 7.71 -3.72
CA TYR A 133 2.26 8.97 -3.20
C TYR A 133 1.41 10.16 -3.63
N LEU A 134 1.04 10.26 -4.91
CA LEU A 134 0.18 11.34 -5.42
C LEU A 134 -1.22 11.31 -4.77
N VAL A 135 -1.80 10.13 -4.56
CA VAL A 135 -3.09 10.00 -3.86
C VAL A 135 -2.99 10.53 -2.43
N VAL A 136 -1.97 10.13 -1.69
CA VAL A 136 -1.83 10.44 -0.26
C VAL A 136 -1.32 11.87 -0.02
N ALA A 137 -0.23 12.27 -0.68
CA ALA A 137 0.45 13.53 -0.43
C ALA A 137 -0.15 14.71 -1.23
N LYS A 138 -0.63 14.47 -2.46
CA LYS A 138 -1.27 15.49 -3.32
C LYS A 138 -2.80 15.50 -3.21
N GLY A 139 -3.42 14.41 -2.75
CA GLY A 139 -4.87 14.30 -2.61
C GLY A 139 -5.59 13.98 -3.93
N LYS A 140 -4.90 13.37 -4.88
CA LYS A 140 -5.47 12.99 -6.18
C LYS A 140 -6.39 11.78 -6.04
N GLU A 141 -7.42 11.70 -6.86
CA GLU A 141 -8.28 10.52 -6.90
C GLU A 141 -7.61 9.39 -7.68
N LEU A 142 -7.52 8.21 -7.05
CA LEU A 142 -6.90 7.03 -7.65
C LEU A 142 -7.48 6.68 -9.02
N LYS A 143 -8.80 6.82 -9.19
CA LYS A 143 -9.49 6.50 -10.44
C LYS A 143 -9.07 7.39 -11.62
N GLY A 144 -8.51 8.57 -11.34
CA GLY A 144 -8.00 9.49 -12.36
C GLY A 144 -6.79 8.95 -13.14
N TYR A 145 -6.10 7.92 -12.62
CA TYR A 145 -4.90 7.36 -13.25
C TYR A 145 -5.16 6.19 -14.22
N VAL A 146 -6.42 5.78 -14.37
CA VAL A 146 -6.80 4.74 -15.34
C VAL A 146 -6.58 5.25 -16.77
N ASN A 147 -5.96 4.43 -17.62
CA ASN A 147 -5.48 4.76 -18.96
C ASN A 147 -4.39 5.84 -19.01
N GLN A 148 -3.75 6.17 -17.89
CA GLN A 148 -2.74 7.24 -17.82
C GLN A 148 -1.34 6.75 -17.44
N ILE A 149 -1.14 5.45 -17.22
CA ILE A 149 0.17 4.94 -16.81
C ILE A 149 1.20 5.14 -17.92
N GLY A 150 2.28 5.84 -17.58
CA GLY A 150 3.33 6.24 -18.50
C GLY A 150 4.10 7.46 -17.96
N GLU A 151 4.99 8.00 -18.78
CA GLU A 151 5.94 9.07 -18.40
C GLU A 151 5.29 10.28 -17.71
N LYS A 152 4.03 10.61 -18.04
CA LYS A 152 3.29 11.70 -17.41
C LYS A 152 3.07 11.52 -15.91
N ILE A 153 2.92 10.27 -15.44
CA ILE A 153 2.79 10.00 -13.99
C ILE A 153 4.12 10.24 -13.30
N THR A 154 5.23 9.78 -13.89
CA THR A 154 6.57 10.04 -13.37
C THR A 154 6.84 11.54 -13.28
N GLN A 155 6.55 12.29 -14.34
CA GLN A 155 6.68 13.76 -14.35
C GLN A 155 5.80 14.41 -13.28
N GLU A 156 4.51 14.05 -13.19
CA GLU A 156 3.62 14.62 -12.18
C GLU A 156 4.11 14.33 -10.75
N TYR A 157 4.65 13.13 -10.52
CA TYR A 157 5.24 12.72 -9.25
C TYR A 157 6.49 13.54 -8.92
N GLU A 158 7.46 13.61 -9.83
CA GLU A 158 8.72 14.33 -9.65
C GLU A 158 8.46 15.82 -9.41
N ASP A 159 7.67 16.45 -10.29
CA ASP A 159 7.30 17.87 -10.19
C ASP A 159 6.68 18.19 -8.81
N PHE A 160 5.73 17.36 -8.37
CA PHE A 160 5.07 17.58 -7.09
C PHE A 160 5.99 17.30 -5.89
N LYS A 161 6.81 16.25 -5.94
CA LYS A 161 7.77 15.92 -4.88
C LYS A 161 8.79 17.04 -4.71
N ASP A 162 9.38 17.53 -5.80
CA ASP A 162 10.40 18.57 -5.77
C ASP A 162 9.79 19.91 -5.34
N THR A 163 8.63 20.29 -5.87
CA THR A 163 7.91 21.49 -5.40
C THR A 163 7.60 21.44 -3.90
N LEU A 164 7.20 20.27 -3.39
CA LEU A 164 6.92 20.10 -1.96
C LEU A 164 8.20 20.19 -1.13
N ASP A 165 9.29 19.54 -1.56
CA ASP A 165 10.57 19.59 -0.86
C ASP A 165 11.11 21.03 -0.80
N GLU A 166 11.05 21.78 -1.91
CA GLU A 166 11.41 23.20 -1.98
C GLU A 166 10.52 24.06 -1.05
N ALA A 167 9.20 23.80 -1.04
CA ALA A 167 8.28 24.51 -0.15
C ALA A 167 8.58 24.24 1.34
N ILE A 168 9.00 23.02 1.68
CA ILE A 168 9.40 22.66 3.05
C ILE A 168 10.66 23.42 3.45
N GLU A 169 11.67 23.45 2.59
CA GLU A 169 12.94 24.16 2.83
C GLU A 169 12.72 25.68 2.95
N ALA A 170 11.81 26.23 2.15
CA ALA A 170 11.43 27.65 2.20
C ALA A 170 10.48 27.99 3.38
N GLY A 171 9.94 26.98 4.08
CA GLY A 171 8.92 27.18 5.12
C GLY A 171 7.60 27.78 4.59
N ALA A 172 7.28 27.49 3.32
CA ALA A 172 6.20 28.10 2.56
C ALA A 172 4.81 27.53 2.91
N GLN A 173 3.74 28.27 2.60
CA GLN A 173 2.39 27.94 3.04
C GLN A 173 1.82 26.68 2.35
N GLU A 174 2.34 26.31 1.18
CA GLU A 174 1.95 25.13 0.40
C GLU A 174 2.10 23.82 1.21
N VAL A 175 3.03 23.80 2.17
CA VAL A 175 3.24 22.69 3.11
C VAL A 175 1.98 22.42 3.94
N GLU A 176 1.20 23.45 4.26
CA GLU A 176 -0.03 23.31 5.04
C GLU A 176 -1.03 22.37 4.35
N GLY A 177 -1.15 22.46 3.02
CA GLY A 177 -2.01 21.58 2.24
C GLY A 177 -1.60 20.11 2.37
N PHE A 178 -0.29 19.83 2.31
CA PHE A 178 0.26 18.50 2.52
C PHE A 178 -0.03 17.97 3.93
N LEU A 179 0.25 18.76 4.97
CA LEU A 179 0.01 18.37 6.37
C LEU A 179 -1.48 18.13 6.66
N ASN A 180 -2.38 18.92 6.06
CA ASN A 180 -3.83 18.76 6.20
C ASN A 180 -4.33 17.47 5.56
N ARG A 181 -3.89 17.17 4.33
CA ARG A 181 -4.23 15.93 3.64
C ARG A 181 -3.71 14.72 4.38
N LEU A 182 -2.44 14.75 4.81
CA LEU A 182 -1.87 13.65 5.58
C LEU A 182 -2.57 13.45 6.92
N ASN A 183 -2.87 14.52 7.66
CA ASN A 183 -3.67 14.41 8.88
C ASN A 183 -5.03 13.77 8.60
N THR A 184 -5.68 14.12 7.48
CA THR A 184 -6.95 13.51 7.09
C THR A 184 -6.80 12.01 6.84
N GLU A 185 -5.81 11.59 6.06
CA GLU A 185 -5.52 10.17 5.82
C GLU A 185 -5.18 9.39 7.10
N LEU A 186 -4.40 9.98 8.01
CA LEU A 186 -3.99 9.34 9.25
C LEU A 186 -5.13 9.23 10.28
N ASN A 187 -6.16 10.08 10.22
CA ASN A 187 -7.34 9.99 11.09
C ASN A 187 -8.45 9.08 10.52
N LYS A 188 -8.32 8.58 9.29
CA LYS A 188 -9.29 7.63 8.72
C LYS A 188 -9.20 6.30 9.44
N LYS A 189 -10.28 5.90 10.12
CA LYS A 189 -10.37 4.60 10.81
C LYS A 189 -10.31 3.40 9.85
N THR A 190 -10.80 3.58 8.63
CA THR A 190 -10.81 2.57 7.56
C THR A 190 -10.52 3.21 6.22
N SER A 191 -10.13 2.41 5.22
CA SER A 191 -9.84 2.88 3.85
C SER A 191 -8.79 3.99 3.78
N SER A 192 -7.88 4.07 4.76
CA SER A 192 -6.77 5.03 4.71
C SER A 192 -5.78 4.56 3.66
N TRP A 193 -5.57 5.36 2.60
CA TRP A 193 -4.60 5.01 1.57
C TRP A 193 -3.19 4.98 2.14
N PHE A 194 -2.91 5.79 3.18
CA PHE A 194 -1.64 5.74 3.89
C PHE A 194 -1.36 4.36 4.51
N SER A 195 -2.37 3.71 5.09
CA SER A 195 -2.19 2.38 5.71
C SER A 195 -1.85 1.28 4.71
N TYR A 196 -2.33 1.39 3.48
CA TYR A 196 -2.04 0.44 2.40
C TYR A 196 -0.76 0.77 1.63
N SER A 197 -0.13 1.92 1.91
CA SER A 197 1.03 2.38 1.15
C SER A 197 2.22 1.43 1.28
N PRO A 198 2.98 1.20 0.19
CA PRO A 198 4.24 0.47 0.26
C PRO A 198 5.30 1.25 1.05
N PRO A 199 6.35 0.59 1.55
CA PRO A 199 7.42 1.22 2.33
C PRO A 199 8.08 2.40 1.64
N GLU A 200 8.22 2.37 0.32
CA GLU A 200 8.76 3.47 -0.50
C GLU A 200 7.96 4.76 -0.31
N VAL A 201 6.62 4.66 -0.29
CA VAL A 201 5.73 5.82 -0.16
C VAL A 201 5.69 6.33 1.28
N VAL A 202 5.60 5.42 2.25
CA VAL A 202 5.62 5.78 3.68
C VAL A 202 6.96 6.42 4.03
N GLY A 203 8.08 5.87 3.56
CA GLY A 203 9.43 6.40 3.77
C GLY A 203 9.58 7.81 3.19
N GLN A 204 9.11 8.06 1.97
CA GLN A 204 9.14 9.41 1.36
C GLN A 204 8.34 10.42 2.19
N ILE A 205 7.13 10.05 2.63
CA ILE A 205 6.27 10.94 3.44
C ILE A 205 6.90 11.20 4.82
N GLN A 206 7.46 10.18 5.46
CA GLN A 206 8.14 10.34 6.75
C GLN A 206 9.41 11.20 6.61
N ARG A 207 10.15 11.08 5.52
CA ARG A 207 11.28 11.97 5.21
C ARG A 207 10.83 13.43 5.17
N GLN A 208 9.74 13.70 4.47
CA GLN A 208 9.17 15.04 4.35
C GLN A 208 8.66 15.57 5.69
N LEU A 209 8.00 14.74 6.49
CA LEU A 209 7.63 15.10 7.86
C LEU A 209 8.86 15.42 8.72
N ALA A 210 9.94 14.67 8.59
CA ALA A 210 11.18 14.95 9.31
C ALA A 210 11.81 16.29 8.87
N MET A 211 11.79 16.60 7.57
CA MET A 211 12.20 17.93 7.07
C MET A 211 11.32 19.05 7.61
N VAL A 212 9.99 18.85 7.60
CA VAL A 212 9.05 19.84 8.15
C VAL A 212 9.32 20.08 9.63
N ALA A 213 9.56 19.04 10.43
CA ALA A 213 9.87 19.18 11.86
C ALA A 213 11.14 20.01 12.13
N LEU A 214 12.04 20.09 11.14
CA LEU A 214 13.29 20.83 11.21
C LEU A 214 13.25 22.19 10.48
N SER A 215 12.10 22.56 9.90
CA SER A 215 11.97 23.80 9.13
C SER A 215 12.03 25.05 10.01
N ALA A 216 12.15 26.24 9.44
CA ALA A 216 12.11 27.48 10.24
C ALA A 216 10.68 27.88 10.68
N ASN A 217 9.65 27.21 10.16
CA ASN A 217 8.26 27.59 10.39
C ASN A 217 7.71 26.90 11.65
N SER A 218 7.63 27.65 12.76
CA SER A 218 7.24 27.13 14.07
C SER A 218 5.87 26.44 14.07
N THR A 219 4.91 26.93 13.29
CA THR A 219 3.56 26.34 13.19
C THR A 219 3.59 24.93 12.61
N PHE A 220 4.45 24.69 11.61
CA PHE A 220 4.56 23.38 10.99
C PHE A 220 5.41 22.42 11.83
N ASN A 221 6.46 22.94 12.47
CA ASN A 221 7.32 22.16 13.37
C ASN A 221 6.57 21.59 14.58
N GLU A 222 5.49 22.22 15.05
CA GLU A 222 4.65 21.65 16.13
C GLU A 222 3.74 20.52 15.63
N ARG A 223 3.33 20.56 14.36
CA ARG A 223 2.40 19.58 13.77
C ARG A 223 3.09 18.34 13.24
N ALA A 224 4.28 18.48 12.66
CA ALA A 224 5.01 17.38 12.05
C ALA A 224 5.34 16.23 13.01
N PRO A 225 5.80 16.46 14.26
CA PRO A 225 6.05 15.39 15.23
C PRO A 225 4.81 14.54 15.51
N ARG A 226 3.64 15.18 15.62
CA ARG A 226 2.35 14.46 15.80
C ARG A 226 2.03 13.57 14.61
N LEU A 227 2.17 14.07 13.39
CA LEU A 227 1.88 13.28 12.18
C LEU A 227 2.91 12.16 11.98
N MET A 228 4.17 12.40 12.32
CA MET A 228 5.20 11.36 12.35
C MET A 228 4.81 10.26 13.32
N ALA A 229 4.48 10.62 14.57
CA ALA A 229 4.04 9.69 15.60
C ALA A 229 2.82 8.86 15.16
N MET A 230 1.79 9.50 14.60
CA MET A 230 0.64 8.80 14.03
C MET A 230 1.05 7.83 12.92
N SER A 231 1.97 8.23 12.02
CA SER A 231 2.44 7.38 10.93
C SER A 231 3.17 6.11 11.39
N LEU A 232 3.77 6.11 12.60
CA LEU A 232 4.38 4.92 13.22
C LEU A 232 3.34 3.86 13.64
N GLY A 233 2.05 4.17 13.56
CA GLY A 233 0.96 3.20 13.64
C GLY A 233 0.82 2.30 12.41
N ALA A 234 1.32 2.73 11.24
CA ALA A 234 1.15 2.00 9.98
C ALA A 234 1.98 0.70 9.89
N PRO A 235 3.27 0.67 10.30
CA PRO A 235 4.07 -0.55 10.26
C PRO A 235 3.43 -1.68 11.09
N GLN A 236 3.44 -2.87 10.50
CA GLN A 236 2.84 -4.10 11.04
C GLN A 236 3.91 -5.11 11.48
N THR A 237 5.13 -5.02 10.98
CA THR A 237 6.26 -5.86 11.39
C THR A 237 7.50 -5.00 11.64
N LEU A 238 8.44 -5.48 12.48
CA LEU A 238 9.74 -4.82 12.66
C LEU A 238 10.50 -4.71 11.33
N ASN A 239 10.36 -5.70 10.46
CA ASN A 239 10.97 -5.67 9.14
C ASN A 239 10.36 -4.58 8.24
N GLN A 240 9.02 -4.42 8.25
CA GLN A 240 8.37 -3.33 7.53
C GLN A 240 8.81 -1.97 8.08
N LEU A 241 8.86 -1.80 9.41
CA LEU A 241 9.35 -0.57 10.04
C LEU A 241 10.79 -0.25 9.59
N SER A 242 11.67 -1.26 9.60
CA SER A 242 13.06 -1.10 9.16
C SER A 242 13.14 -0.76 7.68
N THR A 243 12.36 -1.42 6.83
CA THR A 243 12.28 -1.13 5.39
C THR A 243 11.81 0.30 5.17
N ILE A 244 10.80 0.78 5.88
CA ILE A 244 10.34 2.18 5.80
C ILE A 244 11.48 3.14 6.14
N ALA A 245 12.23 2.89 7.21
CA ALA A 245 13.37 3.71 7.58
C ALA A 245 14.49 3.71 6.51
N GLU A 246 14.76 2.54 5.90
CA GLU A 246 15.67 2.44 4.74
C GLU A 246 15.20 3.26 3.54
N ARG A 247 13.88 3.45 3.38
CA ARG A 247 13.27 4.21 2.27
C ARG A 247 13.11 5.70 2.52
N MET A 248 13.57 6.23 3.65
CA MET A 248 13.54 7.68 3.93
C MET A 248 14.66 8.44 3.18
N THR A 249 14.66 8.36 1.85
CA THR A 249 15.69 8.92 0.95
C THR A 249 15.14 10.06 0.09
N ALA A 250 16.00 10.93 -0.43
CA ALA A 250 15.57 12.06 -1.25
C ALA A 250 14.84 11.64 -2.55
N GLN A 251 15.28 10.53 -3.13
CA GLN A 251 14.65 9.88 -4.28
C GLN A 251 13.92 8.62 -3.83
N MET A 252 12.69 8.45 -4.30
CA MET A 252 11.88 7.27 -3.98
C MET A 252 12.41 6.05 -4.74
N GLY A 253 12.54 4.93 -4.02
CA GLY A 253 13.11 3.69 -4.55
C GLY A 253 14.58 3.49 -4.20
N ASP A 254 15.28 4.53 -3.75
CA ASP A 254 16.61 4.42 -3.16
C ASP A 254 16.56 3.75 -1.78
N LYS A 255 17.74 3.40 -1.26
CA LYS A 255 17.92 2.87 0.09
C LYS A 255 19.04 3.57 0.81
N GLN A 256 18.84 3.80 2.09
CA GLN A 256 19.86 4.14 3.08
C GLN A 256 19.88 3.08 4.19
N SER A 257 20.74 3.24 5.19
CA SER A 257 20.68 2.37 6.37
C SER A 257 19.43 2.65 7.19
N ALA A 258 18.80 1.60 7.75
CA ALA A 258 17.67 1.77 8.66
C ALA A 258 18.01 2.68 9.85
N SER A 259 19.26 2.63 10.34
CA SER A 259 19.75 3.52 11.40
C SER A 259 19.69 5.01 11.05
N GLN A 260 19.97 5.38 9.79
CA GLN A 260 19.86 6.77 9.33
C GLN A 260 18.39 7.21 9.30
N GLY A 261 17.49 6.36 8.78
CA GLY A 261 16.05 6.65 8.82
C GLY A 261 15.51 6.81 10.24
N PHE A 262 15.88 5.90 11.15
CA PHE A 262 15.49 6.01 12.56
C PHE A 262 16.06 7.27 13.24
N ALA A 263 17.27 7.70 12.88
CA ALA A 263 17.81 8.95 13.38
C ALA A 263 16.96 10.15 12.93
N MET A 264 16.51 10.18 11.67
CA MET A 264 15.60 11.22 11.17
C MET A 264 14.27 11.23 11.91
N ILE A 265 13.69 10.05 12.16
CA ILE A 265 12.44 9.92 12.93
C ILE A 265 12.64 10.45 14.35
N ARG A 266 13.67 9.98 15.07
CA ARG A 266 13.95 10.45 16.44
C ARG A 266 14.18 11.95 16.49
N GLN A 267 14.93 12.50 15.54
CA GLN A 267 15.17 13.93 15.48
C GLN A 267 13.87 14.72 15.27
N SER A 268 12.96 14.21 14.42
CA SER A 268 11.66 14.84 14.19
C SER A 268 10.72 14.79 15.41
N LEU A 269 10.86 13.77 16.28
CA LEU A 269 10.04 13.62 17.48
C LEU A 269 10.65 14.31 18.71
N SER A 270 11.96 14.59 18.67
CA SER A 270 12.72 15.17 19.77
C SER A 270 12.14 16.50 20.25
N GLY A 271 12.08 16.70 21.56
CA GLY A 271 11.54 17.93 22.17
C GLY A 271 10.01 18.05 22.14
N SER A 272 9.30 17.02 21.63
CA SER A 272 7.84 16.94 21.68
C SER A 272 7.36 15.88 22.69
N ILE A 273 6.05 15.84 22.94
CA ILE A 273 5.44 14.78 23.77
C ILE A 273 5.52 13.38 23.13
N TYR A 274 5.89 13.29 21.85
CA TYR A 274 5.98 12.04 21.08
C TYR A 274 7.40 11.47 21.01
N ALA A 275 8.34 12.01 21.80
CA ALA A 275 9.76 11.66 21.72
C ALA A 275 10.05 10.16 21.91
N THR A 276 9.13 9.41 22.54
CA THR A 276 9.26 7.96 22.82
C THR A 276 8.43 7.07 21.88
N ASP A 277 7.73 7.63 20.90
CA ASP A 277 6.76 6.87 20.09
C ASP A 277 7.43 5.88 19.14
N LEU A 278 8.68 6.14 18.74
CA LEU A 278 9.46 5.17 17.97
C LEU A 278 9.80 3.94 18.83
N GLU A 279 10.33 4.15 20.04
CA GLU A 279 10.65 3.05 20.95
C GLU A 279 9.38 2.26 21.33
N ALA A 280 8.26 2.96 21.59
CA ALA A 280 6.98 2.32 21.86
C ALA A 280 6.49 1.48 20.66
N THR A 281 6.72 1.96 19.43
CA THR A 281 6.40 1.22 18.20
C THR A 281 7.27 -0.02 18.03
N GLU A 282 8.59 0.10 18.26
CA GLU A 282 9.51 -1.03 18.23
C GLU A 282 9.10 -2.11 19.25
N GLN A 283 8.78 -1.70 20.49
CA GLN A 283 8.30 -2.60 21.54
C GLN A 283 6.98 -3.28 21.16
N ARG A 284 5.99 -2.51 20.66
CA ARG A 284 4.71 -3.03 20.16
C ARG A 284 4.93 -4.11 19.11
N LEU A 285 5.76 -3.85 18.12
CA LEU A 285 6.03 -4.76 17.01
C LEU A 285 6.84 -5.99 17.43
N ALA A 286 7.76 -5.85 18.38
CA ALA A 286 8.52 -6.98 18.92
C ALA A 286 7.63 -7.97 19.70
N SER A 287 6.57 -7.47 20.33
CA SER A 287 5.60 -8.28 21.09
C SER A 287 4.47 -8.87 20.24
N ALA A 288 4.33 -8.45 18.98
CA ALA A 288 3.23 -8.85 18.11
C ALA A 288 3.47 -10.25 17.50
N GLN A 289 2.44 -11.10 17.49
CA GLN A 289 2.45 -12.34 16.71
C GLN A 289 2.42 -12.01 15.19
N PRO A 290 3.03 -12.83 14.32
CA PRO A 290 3.12 -12.56 12.88
C PRO A 290 1.74 -12.28 12.26
N MET A 291 1.52 -11.06 11.79
CA MET A 291 0.20 -10.53 11.39
C MET A 291 -0.17 -10.80 9.92
N SER A 292 0.33 -11.89 9.32
CA SER A 292 0.16 -12.22 7.90
C SER A 292 -1.32 -12.37 7.48
N SER A 293 -2.21 -12.59 8.46
CA SER A 293 -3.64 -12.75 8.30
C SER A 293 -4.48 -11.53 8.71
N LYS A 294 -3.95 -10.49 9.36
CA LYS A 294 -4.80 -9.37 9.84
C LYS A 294 -5.09 -8.35 8.73
N PRO A 295 -6.30 -7.75 8.68
CA PRO A 295 -6.60 -6.63 7.79
C PRO A 295 -5.72 -5.40 8.07
N PHE A 296 -5.58 -4.48 7.12
CA PHE A 296 -4.92 -3.18 7.33
C PHE A 296 -5.80 -2.28 8.20
N ILE A 297 -5.77 -2.50 9.52
CA ILE A 297 -6.49 -1.68 10.50
C ILE A 297 -5.45 -0.95 11.37
N TRP A 298 -5.74 0.32 11.68
CA TRP A 298 -4.92 1.12 12.59
C TRP A 298 -4.80 0.44 13.96
N ASN A 299 -3.58 0.08 14.34
CA ASN A 299 -3.27 -0.74 15.52
C ASN A 299 -3.34 0.01 16.87
N HIS A 300 -4.27 0.95 17.03
CA HIS A 300 -4.38 1.70 18.28
C HIS A 300 -5.33 1.07 19.30
N GLU A 301 -6.07 0.01 18.96
CA GLU A 301 -7.01 -0.62 19.89
C GLU A 301 -6.58 -2.05 20.33
N PRO A 302 -6.51 -2.32 21.65
CA PRO A 302 -6.09 -3.62 22.21
C PRO A 302 -6.98 -4.80 21.78
N GLU A 303 -8.23 -4.55 21.39
CA GLU A 303 -9.23 -5.57 21.11
C GLU A 303 -8.97 -6.33 19.79
N PHE A 304 -8.19 -5.74 18.87
CA PHE A 304 -7.80 -6.39 17.60
C PHE A 304 -6.71 -7.45 17.73
N VAL A 305 -6.10 -7.61 18.92
CA VAL A 305 -5.14 -8.68 19.19
C VAL A 305 -5.81 -10.06 19.07
N ALA A 306 -7.13 -10.15 19.26
CA ALA A 306 -7.89 -11.41 19.39
C ALA A 306 -8.48 -12.01 18.10
N ALA A 307 -8.50 -11.29 16.96
CA ALA A 307 -9.10 -11.81 15.74
C ALA A 307 -8.17 -12.81 15.00
N ARG A 308 -8.58 -14.10 14.95
CA ARG A 308 -7.97 -15.15 14.11
C ARG A 308 -8.72 -15.23 12.78
N LEU A 309 -8.00 -15.25 11.65
CA LEU A 309 -8.61 -15.67 10.37
C LEU A 309 -8.74 -17.19 10.33
N SER A 310 -9.91 -17.68 9.95
CA SER A 310 -10.26 -19.09 9.79
C SER A 310 -9.84 -19.67 8.44
N ILE A 311 -8.62 -19.39 7.96
CA ILE A 311 -8.08 -20.05 6.75
C ILE A 311 -6.56 -20.20 6.87
N GLU A 312 -6.09 -21.13 7.71
CA GLU A 312 -4.68 -21.55 7.72
C GLU A 312 -4.41 -22.89 7.01
N ASP A 313 -5.43 -23.69 6.62
CA ASP A 313 -5.17 -25.08 6.17
C ASP A 313 -5.74 -25.47 4.79
N ALA A 314 -5.53 -24.67 3.75
CA ALA A 314 -5.79 -25.14 2.38
C ALA A 314 -4.97 -24.39 1.33
N MET A 315 -3.65 -24.66 1.26
CA MET A 315 -2.84 -24.45 0.03
C MET A 315 -1.40 -25.00 0.09
N TYR A 316 -1.03 -25.77 1.13
CA TYR A 316 0.30 -26.40 1.24
C TYR A 316 0.23 -27.91 1.57
N THR A 317 -0.64 -28.63 0.87
CA THR A 317 -0.50 -30.07 0.61
C THR A 317 -0.73 -30.32 -0.86
#